data_AF-A0A815PE70-F1
#
_entry.id   AF-A0A815PE70-F1
#
_cell.length_a   1.000
_cell.length_b   1.000
_cell.length_c   1.000
_cell.angle_alpha   90.00
_cell.angle_beta   90.00
_cell.angle_gamma   90.00
#
_symmetry.space_group_name_H-M   'P 1'
#
loop_
_entity.id
_entity.type
_entity.pdbx_description
1 polymer ?
#
loop_
_entity_poly.entity_id
_entity_poly.type
_entity_poly.pdbx_seq_one_letter_code
_entity_poly.pdbx_strand_id
1 'polypeptide(L)'
;MSSPVRDGSNTSRVPSDIHIVVDNSNLFIGAQLGQGINGQQDAAIRINVANLANIIEKDKKKLNIKTRIVGGSIPPRKARAWTEWEKCNYKCLLGDRSMNNK
;
A
#
# COMPACT_ATOMS: atom_id res chain seq x y z
N MET A 1 -32.27 -27.34 -34.95
CA MET A 1 -31.50 -26.17 -34.49
C MET A 1 -31.04 -26.47 -33.07
N SER A 2 -29.78 -26.83 -32.89
CA SER A 2 -29.24 -27.23 -31.58
C SER A 2 -28.64 -26.01 -30.90
N SER A 3 -29.19 -25.64 -29.74
CA SER A 3 -28.68 -24.55 -28.90
C SER A 3 -27.24 -24.84 -28.45
N PRO A 4 -26.36 -23.84 -28.38
CA PRO A 4 -25.00 -24.06 -27.88
C PRO A 4 -25.04 -24.34 -26.38
N VAL A 5 -24.46 -25.48 -26.00
CA VAL A 5 -24.15 -25.83 -24.62
C VAL A 5 -23.17 -24.77 -24.09
N ARG A 6 -23.60 -23.98 -23.11
CA ARG A 6 -22.70 -23.12 -22.34
C ARG A 6 -21.80 -24.03 -21.53
N ASP A 7 -20.56 -24.20 -21.98
CA ASP A 7 -19.53 -24.89 -21.21
C ASP A 7 -19.26 -24.09 -19.92
N GLY A 8 -19.74 -24.64 -18.81
CA GLY A 8 -19.59 -24.10 -17.48
C GLY A 8 -18.22 -24.45 -16.92
N SER A 9 -17.20 -23.68 -17.28
CA SER A 9 -15.96 -23.64 -16.50
C SER A 9 -15.93 -22.37 -15.64
N ASN A 10 -16.79 -22.34 -14.63
CA ASN A 10 -16.56 -21.51 -13.45
C ASN A 10 -15.35 -22.09 -12.72
N THR A 11 -14.15 -21.86 -13.24
CA THR A 11 -12.92 -22.10 -12.49
C THR A 11 -12.95 -21.08 -11.36
N SER A 12 -13.44 -21.52 -10.21
CA SER A 12 -13.17 -20.94 -8.91
C SER A 12 -11.65 -20.89 -8.76
N ARG A 13 -11.01 -19.83 -9.28
CA ARG A 13 -9.61 -19.58 -9.03
C ARG A 13 -9.53 -19.33 -7.53
N VAL A 14 -8.89 -20.26 -6.83
CA VAL A 14 -8.50 -20.07 -5.44
C VAL A 14 -7.80 -18.71 -5.37
N PRO A 15 -8.26 -17.78 -4.51
CA PRO A 15 -7.67 -16.46 -4.46
C PRO A 15 -6.20 -16.62 -4.08
N SER A 16 -5.30 -16.11 -4.92
CA SER A 16 -3.87 -16.21 -4.67
C SER A 16 -3.53 -15.53 -3.35
N ASP A 17 -2.63 -16.16 -2.60
CA ASP A 17 -2.07 -15.57 -1.39
C ASP A 17 -1.23 -14.35 -1.77
N ILE A 18 -1.53 -13.21 -1.14
CA ILE A 18 -0.91 -11.92 -1.45
C ILE A 18 -0.30 -11.33 -0.19
N HIS A 19 0.96 -10.91 -0.33
CA HIS A 19 1.68 -10.13 0.67
C HIS A 19 1.90 -8.73 0.12
N ILE A 20 1.55 -7.72 0.90
CA ILE A 20 1.69 -6.31 0.53
C ILE A 20 2.82 -5.73 1.36
N VAL A 21 3.84 -5.23 0.68
CA VAL A 21 4.98 -4.54 1.30
C VAL A 21 5.06 -3.14 0.74
N VAL A 22 5.07 -2.16 1.63
CA VAL A 22 5.05 -0.73 1.30
C VAL A 22 6.33 -0.10 1.80
N ASP A 23 7.09 0.51 0.90
CA ASP A 23 8.16 1.43 1.28
C ASP A 23 7.59 2.85 1.34
N ASN A 24 7.35 3.33 2.56
CA ASN A 24 6.74 4.64 2.79
C ASN A 24 7.63 5.78 2.30
N SER A 25 8.96 5.61 2.32
CA SER A 25 9.89 6.66 1.87
C SER A 25 9.83 6.79 0.35
N ASN A 26 9.85 5.68 -0.37
CA ASN A 26 9.76 5.67 -1.83
C ASN A 26 8.42 6.21 -2.35
N LEU A 27 7.31 5.84 -1.72
CA LEU A 27 6.00 6.40 -2.08
C LEU A 27 5.93 7.91 -1.85
N PHE A 28 6.44 8.38 -0.70
CA PHE A 28 6.39 9.80 -0.36
C PHE A 28 7.31 10.62 -1.27
N ILE A 29 8.58 10.24 -1.41
CA ILE A 29 9.56 10.92 -2.26
C ILE A 29 9.11 10.87 -3.72
N GLY A 30 8.67 9.71 -4.21
CA GLY A 30 8.18 9.55 -5.58
C GLY A 30 6.99 10.47 -5.88
N ALA A 31 6.02 10.58 -4.96
CA ALA A 31 4.87 11.45 -5.13
C ALA A 31 5.26 12.95 -5.15
N GLN A 32 6.26 13.35 -4.37
CA GLN A 32 6.77 14.73 -4.34
C GLN A 32 7.50 15.12 -5.62
N LEU A 33 8.15 14.16 -6.28
CA LEU A 33 8.88 14.39 -7.52
C LEU A 33 7.96 14.46 -8.75
N GLY A 34 6.83 13.73 -8.75
CA GLY A 34 5.96 13.60 -9.92
C GLY A 34 5.05 14.80 -10.23
N GLN A 35 4.86 15.72 -9.28
CA GLN A 35 3.92 16.86 -9.40
C GLN A 35 4.63 18.22 -9.39
N GLY A 36 5.96 18.23 -9.27
CA GLY A 36 6.74 19.45 -9.20
C GLY A 36 6.73 20.24 -10.51
N ILE A 37 6.11 21.42 -10.53
CA ILE A 37 6.35 22.40 -11.59
C ILE A 37 7.83 22.79 -11.50
N ASN A 38 8.58 22.64 -12.60
CA ASN A 38 10.01 22.94 -12.70
C ASN A 38 10.94 22.13 -11.76
N GLY A 39 10.57 20.89 -11.43
CA GLY A 39 11.44 19.98 -10.67
C GLY A 39 11.52 20.28 -9.16
N GLN A 40 10.66 21.16 -8.63
CA GLN A 40 10.56 21.40 -7.20
C GLN A 40 9.72 20.30 -6.52
N GLN A 41 10.23 19.76 -5.41
CA GLN A 41 9.47 18.81 -4.60
C GLN A 41 8.29 19.50 -3.91
N ASP A 42 7.07 18.98 -4.09
CA ASP A 42 5.91 19.48 -3.34
C ASP A 42 5.82 18.81 -1.96
N ALA A 43 6.36 19.49 -0.95
CA ALA A 43 6.34 19.04 0.43
C ALA A 43 4.94 18.95 1.06
N ALA A 44 3.89 19.46 0.41
CA ALA A 44 2.50 19.38 0.89
C ALA A 44 1.84 18.04 0.58
N ILE A 45 2.36 17.26 -0.38
CA ILE A 45 1.77 15.99 -0.79
C ILE A 45 1.69 15.00 0.38
N ARG A 46 0.54 14.33 0.51
CA ARG A 46 0.28 13.31 1.53
C ARG A 46 -0.34 12.08 0.88
N ILE A 47 -0.05 10.92 1.45
CA ILE A 47 -0.70 9.67 1.06
C ILE A 47 -1.98 9.51 1.87
N ASN A 48 -3.09 9.24 1.19
CA ASN A 48 -4.33 8.82 1.84
C ASN A 48 -4.36 7.29 1.98
N VAL A 49 -3.91 6.81 3.14
CA VAL A 49 -3.75 5.37 3.42
C VAL A 49 -5.09 4.63 3.43
N ALA A 50 -6.14 5.27 3.97
CA ALA A 50 -7.48 4.71 3.99
C ALA A 50 -8.03 4.49 2.56
N ASN A 51 -7.82 5.45 1.66
CA ASN A 51 -8.24 5.30 0.27
C ASN A 51 -7.44 4.20 -0.45
N LEU A 52 -6.13 4.10 -0.21
CA LEU A 52 -5.31 3.02 -0.76
C LEU A 52 -5.82 1.64 -0.28
N ALA A 53 -6.13 1.51 1.01
CA ALA A 53 -6.71 0.28 1.55
C ALA A 53 -8.04 -0.03 0.85
N ASN A 54 -8.95 0.94 0.70
CA ASN A 54 -10.23 0.73 0.01
C ASN A 54 -10.06 0.25 -1.44
N ILE A 55 -9.06 0.77 -2.17
CA ILE A 55 -8.76 0.35 -3.55
C ILE A 55 -8.32 -1.11 -3.59
N ILE A 56 -7.35 -1.50 -2.75
CA ILE A 56 -6.87 -2.88 -2.64
C ILE A 56 -8.01 -3.81 -2.24
N GLU A 57 -8.90 -3.32 -1.38
CA GLU A 57 -9.98 -4.09 -0.80
C GLU A 57 -11.20 -4.25 -1.69
N LYS A 58 -11.37 -3.37 -2.67
CA LYS A 58 -12.41 -3.49 -3.70
C LYS A 58 -12.32 -4.85 -4.43
N ASP A 59 -11.10 -5.38 -4.56
CA ASP A 59 -10.83 -6.66 -5.20
C ASP A 59 -10.70 -7.83 -4.20
N LYS A 60 -11.00 -7.65 -2.90
CA LYS A 60 -10.87 -8.69 -1.85
C LYS A 60 -11.52 -10.03 -2.20
N LYS A 61 -12.60 -10.05 -2.98
CA LYS A 61 -13.26 -11.29 -3.43
C LYS A 61 -12.35 -12.17 -4.30
N LYS A 62 -11.23 -11.64 -4.80
CA LYS A 62 -10.24 -12.31 -5.65
C LYS A 62 -8.86 -12.40 -5.01
N LEU A 63 -8.64 -11.80 -3.83
CA LEU A 63 -7.32 -11.63 -3.22
C LEU A 63 -7.32 -12.18 -1.79
N ASN A 64 -6.44 -13.14 -1.51
CA ASN A 64 -6.25 -13.64 -0.14
C ASN A 64 -5.06 -12.92 0.51
N ILE A 65 -5.32 -11.76 1.10
CA ILE A 65 -4.24 -10.94 1.67
C ILE A 65 -3.76 -11.55 2.99
N LYS A 66 -2.56 -12.12 2.98
CA LYS A 66 -1.94 -12.78 4.16
C LYS A 66 -1.18 -11.82 5.05
N THR A 67 -0.56 -10.81 4.46
CA THR A 67 0.31 -9.90 5.23
C THR A 67 0.31 -8.51 4.62
N ARG A 68 0.38 -7.51 5.49
CA ARG A 68 0.57 -6.10 5.14
C ARG A 68 1.69 -5.54 6.00
N ILE A 69 2.75 -5.06 5.37
CA ILE A 69 3.91 -4.46 6.03
C ILE A 69 4.15 -3.09 5.42
N VAL A 70 4.40 -2.09 6.26
CA VAL A 70 4.94 -0.81 5.83
C VAL A 70 6.29 -0.58 6.48
N GLY A 71 7.30 -0.33 5.66
CA GLY A 71 8.66 0.01 6.05
C GLY A 71 8.93 1.50 5.90
N GLY A 72 9.71 2.06 6.81
CA GLY A 72 10.20 3.43 6.69
C GLY A 72 10.96 3.88 7.93
N SER A 73 11.48 5.10 7.91
CA SER A 73 12.16 5.69 9.06
C SER A 73 11.24 6.57 9.89
N ILE A 74 11.30 6.48 11.22
CA ILE A 74 10.51 7.31 12.14
C ILE A 74 10.89 8.79 11.96
N PRO A 75 9.96 9.68 11.54
CA PRO A 75 10.21 11.11 11.65
C PRO A 75 10.15 11.50 13.13
N PRO A 76 11.08 12.32 13.67
CA PRO A 76 11.22 12.60 15.11
C PRO A 76 9.99 13.17 15.84
N ARG A 77 8.90 13.54 15.14
CA ARG A 77 7.75 14.25 15.73
C ARG A 77 6.36 13.81 15.26
N LYS A 78 6.19 12.71 14.52
CA LYS A 78 4.85 12.36 13.97
C LYS A 78 4.50 10.87 14.07
N ALA A 79 4.12 10.43 15.26
CA ALA A 79 3.43 9.14 15.48
C ALA A 79 2.15 9.00 14.64
N ARG A 80 1.46 10.11 14.34
CA ARG A 80 0.17 10.12 13.64
C ARG A 80 0.19 9.51 12.23
N ALA A 81 1.31 9.59 11.50
CA ALA A 81 1.39 9.04 10.15
C ALA A 81 1.35 7.50 10.16
N TRP A 82 1.98 6.88 11.17
CA TRP A 82 2.02 5.43 11.33
C TRP A 82 0.68 4.87 11.82
N THR A 83 -0.03 5.62 12.67
CA THR A 83 -1.36 5.24 13.14
C THR A 83 -2.35 5.03 11.99
N GLU A 84 -2.24 5.79 10.88
CA GLU A 84 -3.10 5.60 9.71
C GLU A 84 -2.80 4.29 8.97
N TRP A 85 -1.55 3.84 8.96
CA TRP A 85 -1.16 2.53 8.42
C TRP A 85 -1.66 1.39 9.31
N GLU A 86 -1.53 1.52 10.63
CA GLU A 86 -2.00 0.54 11.61
C GLU A 86 -3.53 0.36 11.54
N LYS A 87 -4.29 1.46 11.44
CA LYS A 87 -5.75 1.43 11.21
C LYS A 87 -6.16 0.67 9.96
N CYS A 88 -5.27 0.56 8.97
CA CYS A 88 -5.49 -0.17 7.72
C CYS A 88 -4.88 -1.59 7.73
N ASN A 89 -4.62 -2.13 8.92
CA ASN A 89 -4.05 -3.46 9.18
C ASN A 89 -2.62 -3.66 8.65
N TYR A 90 -1.83 -2.60 8.51
CA TYR A 90 -0.40 -2.73 8.20
C TYR A 90 0.42 -2.88 9.48
N LYS A 91 1.34 -3.85 9.48
CA LYS A 91 2.43 -3.90 10.47
C LYS A 91 3.48 -2.86 10.11
N CYS A 92 3.71 -1.90 10.99
CA CYS A 92 4.77 -0.90 10.81
C CYS A 92 6.14 -1.46 11.24
N LEU A 93 7.08 -1.53 10.29
CA LEU A 93 8.49 -1.86 10.53
C LEU A 93 9.30 -0.57 10.42
N LEU A 94 9.58 0.04 11.56
CA LEU A 94 10.19 1.35 11.61
C LEU A 94 11.69 1.23 11.88
N GLY A 95 12.51 1.79 10.98
CA GLY A 95 13.94 1.95 11.21
C GLY A 95 14.19 3.14 12.13
N ASP A 96 14.94 2.92 13.20
CA ASP A 96 15.41 4.00 14.07
C ASP A 96 16.56 4.76 13.38
N ARG A 97 16.40 6.07 13.18
CA ARG A 97 17.49 6.92 12.63
C ARG A 97 18.52 7.29 13.70
N SER A 98 18.31 6.91 14.97
CA SER A 98 19.23 7.23 16.07
C SER A 98 20.61 6.58 15.96
N MET A 99 20.81 5.57 15.10
CA MET A 99 22.06 4.82 15.00
C MET A 99 23.08 5.32 13.97
N ASN A 100 22.78 6.35 13.17
CA ASN A 100 23.67 6.79 12.07
C ASN A 100 24.56 8.02 12.38
N ASN A 101 24.70 8.39 13.66
CA ASN A 101 25.72 9.37 14.09
C ASN A 101 26.94 8.65 14.69
N LYS A 102 27.73 7.98 13.85
CA LYS A 102 29.10 7.58 14.18
C LYS A 102 30.05 8.09 13.11
#